data_AF-I1VH28-F1
#
_entry.id   AF-I1VH28-F1
#
_cell.length_a   1.000
_cell.length_b   1.000
_cell.length_c   1.000
_cell.angle_alpha   90.00
_cell.angle_beta   90.00
_cell.angle_gamma   90.00
#
_symmetry.space_group_name_H-M   'P 1'
#
loop_
_entity.id
_entity.type
_entity.pdbx_description
1 polymer ?
#
loop_
_entity_poly.entity_id
_entity_poly.type
_entity_poly.pdbx_seq_one_letter_code
_entity_poly.pdbx_strand_id
1 'polypeptide(L)'
;MTRKRLTDKQAQTVIDGAQLVKAPDWRETSNWNVTAEDGTVLVVVTPSYGGTRASGRNGWRQYLADSGPNGSRNRCKTREEAAVQGLMAWKRWVTTRN
;
A
#
# COMPACT_ATOMS: atom_id res chain seq x y z
N MET A 1 8.05 -5.46 -18.21
CA MET A 1 6.80 -6.19 -18.52
C MET A 1 5.72 -5.18 -18.84
N THR A 2 5.12 -5.23 -20.04
CA THR A 2 4.05 -4.31 -20.44
C THR A 2 2.75 -4.77 -19.78
N ARG A 3 2.29 -4.05 -18.75
CA ARG A 3 1.12 -4.43 -17.96
C ARG A 3 -0.17 -4.24 -18.78
N LYS A 4 -1.04 -5.25 -18.80
CA LYS A 4 -2.38 -5.14 -19.41
C LYS A 4 -3.20 -4.16 -18.56
N ARG A 5 -3.73 -3.10 -19.17
CA ARG A 5 -4.51 -2.08 -18.46
C ARG A 5 -5.81 -2.67 -17.93
N LEU A 6 -6.15 -2.33 -16.70
CA LEU A 6 -7.48 -2.62 -16.14
C LEU A 6 -8.41 -1.46 -16.45
N THR A 7 -9.68 -1.79 -16.66
CA THR A 7 -10.76 -0.78 -16.61
C THR A 7 -10.95 -0.30 -15.17
N ASP A 8 -11.54 0.88 -14.99
CA ASP A 8 -11.84 1.42 -13.66
C ASP A 8 -12.68 0.45 -12.81
N LYS A 9 -13.67 -0.17 -13.44
CA LYS A 9 -14.54 -1.18 -12.81
C LYS A 9 -13.75 -2.41 -12.36
N GLN A 10 -12.86 -2.94 -13.20
CA GLN A 10 -12.03 -4.09 -12.84
C GLN A 10 -11.08 -3.75 -11.69
N ALA A 11 -10.46 -2.56 -11.72
CA ALA A 11 -9.60 -2.11 -10.64
C ALA A 11 -10.39 -1.93 -9.32
N GLN A 12 -11.63 -1.42 -9.41
CA GLN A 12 -12.50 -1.29 -8.24
C GLN A 12 -12.85 -2.65 -7.64
N THR A 13 -13.21 -3.65 -8.45
CA THR A 13 -13.48 -5.01 -7.96
C THR A 13 -12.30 -5.61 -7.19
N VAL A 14 -11.07 -5.41 -7.68
CA VAL A 14 -9.86 -5.87 -6.96
C VAL A 14 -9.72 -5.15 -5.62
N ILE A 15 -10.03 -3.85 -5.56
CA ILE A 15 -9.98 -3.05 -4.33
C ILE A 15 -11.03 -3.51 -3.33
N ASP A 16 -12.24 -3.81 -3.79
CA ASP A 16 -13.35 -4.20 -2.92
C ASP A 16 -13.08 -5.56 -2.23
N GLY A 17 -12.34 -6.46 -2.89
CA GLY A 17 -11.87 -7.72 -2.30
C GLY A 17 -10.53 -7.62 -1.56
N ALA A 18 -9.89 -6.45 -1.51
CA ALA A 18 -8.56 -6.32 -0.94
C ALA A 18 -8.57 -6.32 0.59
N GLN A 19 -7.53 -6.92 1.19
CA GLN A 19 -7.39 -7.07 2.64
C GLN A 19 -6.10 -6.47 3.14
N LEU A 20 -6.15 -5.80 4.29
CA LEU A 20 -4.97 -5.32 5.00
C LEU A 20 -4.48 -6.38 5.99
N VAL A 21 -3.37 -7.04 5.66
CA VAL A 21 -2.81 -8.15 6.44
C VAL A 21 -1.38 -7.85 6.89
N LYS A 22 -0.88 -8.57 7.90
CA LYS A 22 0.52 -8.48 8.30
C LYS A 22 1.41 -9.04 7.18
N ALA A 23 2.52 -8.38 6.89
CA ALA A 23 3.52 -8.95 6.00
C ALA A 23 4.15 -10.21 6.62
N PRO A 24 4.72 -11.12 5.81
CA PRO A 24 5.39 -12.33 6.32
C PRO A 24 6.52 -12.01 7.32
N ASP A 25 7.24 -10.92 7.09
CA ASP A 25 8.35 -10.38 7.89
C ASP A 25 7.89 -9.29 8.88
N TRP A 26 6.62 -9.33 9.31
CA TRP A 26 6.04 -8.29 10.17
C TRP A 26 6.75 -8.16 11.52
N ARG A 27 7.35 -9.25 12.03
CA ARG A 27 8.07 -9.20 13.32
C ARG A 27 9.31 -8.31 13.23
N GLU A 28 9.96 -8.29 12.07
CA GLU A 28 11.17 -7.53 11.80
C GLU A 28 10.85 -6.11 11.35
N THR A 29 9.89 -5.95 10.44
CA THR A 29 9.63 -4.66 9.76
C THR A 29 8.40 -3.92 10.26
N SER A 30 7.48 -4.61 10.94
CA SER A 30 6.14 -4.13 11.24
C SER A 30 5.34 -3.69 10.00
N ASN A 31 5.72 -4.18 8.81
CA ASN A 31 5.05 -3.86 7.56
C ASN A 31 3.72 -4.59 7.42
N TRP A 32 2.74 -3.92 6.83
CA TRP A 32 1.47 -4.48 6.44
C TRP A 32 1.37 -4.53 4.92
N ASN A 33 0.65 -5.51 4.41
CA ASN A 33 0.39 -5.68 2.99
C ASN A 33 -1.10 -5.49 2.73
N VAL A 34 -1.42 -4.77 1.66
CA VAL A 34 -2.75 -4.81 1.07
C VAL A 34 -2.73 -5.85 -0.03
N THR A 35 -3.45 -6.94 0.15
CA THR A 35 -3.48 -8.08 -0.77
C THR A 35 -4.82 -8.18 -1.48
N ALA A 36 -4.82 -8.50 -2.77
CA ALA A 36 -6.03 -8.96 -3.47
C ALA A 36 -6.46 -10.35 -2.96
N GLU A 37 -7.66 -10.78 -3.34
CA GLU A 37 -8.23 -12.08 -2.95
C GLU A 37 -7.34 -13.28 -3.38
N ASP A 38 -6.61 -13.15 -4.48
CA ASP A 38 -5.67 -14.16 -4.98
C ASP A 38 -4.31 -14.16 -4.24
N GLY A 39 -4.14 -13.32 -3.22
CA GLY A 39 -2.92 -13.18 -2.46
C GLY A 39 -1.89 -12.22 -3.07
N THR A 40 -2.17 -11.61 -4.23
CA THR A 40 -1.27 -10.64 -4.85
C THR A 40 -1.13 -9.39 -3.97
N VAL A 41 0.10 -9.02 -3.62
CA VAL A 41 0.36 -7.78 -2.86
C VAL A 41 0.23 -6.58 -3.81
N LEU A 42 -0.69 -5.68 -3.49
CA LEU A 42 -0.96 -4.47 -4.28
C LEU A 42 -0.15 -3.28 -3.74
N VAL A 43 -0.14 -3.15 -2.41
CA VAL A 43 0.44 -2.02 -1.67
C VAL A 43 1.14 -2.56 -0.44
N VAL A 44 2.29 -1.99 -0.10
CA VAL A 44 2.94 -2.19 1.20
C VAL A 44 2.77 -0.94 2.04
N VAL A 45 2.34 -1.13 3.28
CA VAL A 45 2.16 -0.10 4.30
C VAL A 45 3.24 -0.26 5.36
N THR A 46 4.14 0.71 5.42
CA THR A 46 5.33 0.71 6.28
C THR A 46 5.15 1.74 7.40
N PRO A 47 5.52 1.42 8.64
CA PRO A 47 5.61 2.43 9.68
C PRO A 47 6.64 3.50 9.29
N SER A 48 6.38 4.75 9.66
CA SER A 48 7.34 5.85 9.54
C SER A 48 7.91 6.13 10.92
N TYR A 49 9.22 6.35 11.00
CA TYR A 49 9.93 6.67 12.25
C TYR A 49 10.53 8.08 12.20
N GLY A 50 11.03 8.59 13.34
CA GLY A 50 11.62 9.93 13.46
C GLY A 50 10.68 10.98 14.04
N GLY A 51 9.76 10.58 14.93
CA GLY A 51 9.00 11.51 15.78
C GLY A 51 9.50 11.51 17.23
N THR A 52 9.03 12.46 18.03
CA THR A 52 9.39 12.64 19.44
C THR A 52 8.66 11.69 20.40
N ARG A 53 7.82 10.78 19.89
CA ARG A 53 7.07 9.82 20.71
C ARG A 53 8.00 8.72 21.24
N ALA A 54 7.67 8.15 22.40
CA ALA A 54 8.48 7.11 23.07
C ALA A 54 8.78 5.86 22.20
N SER A 55 7.90 5.52 21.25
CA SER A 55 8.12 4.41 20.31
C SER A 55 8.92 4.81 19.06
N GLY A 56 9.27 6.09 18.88
CA GLY A 56 9.89 6.64 17.68
C GLY A 56 9.00 6.65 16.43
N ARG A 57 7.90 5.90 16.43
CA ARG A 57 6.93 5.80 15.33
C ARG A 57 6.11 7.09 15.22
N ASN A 58 6.05 7.61 14.01
CA ASN A 58 5.42 8.88 13.66
C ASN A 58 4.55 8.73 12.41
N GLY A 59 3.60 7.79 12.48
CA GLY A 59 2.63 7.50 11.43
C GLY A 59 3.04 6.36 10.50
N TRP A 60 2.42 6.34 9.33
CA TRP A 60 2.50 5.29 8.34
C TRP A 60 2.72 5.88 6.95
N ARG A 61 3.35 5.09 6.07
CA ARG A 61 3.56 5.41 4.66
C ARG A 61 3.13 4.21 3.83
N GLN A 62 2.92 4.44 2.54
CA GLN A 62 2.54 3.40 1.59
C GLN A 62 3.37 3.50 0.31
N TYR A 63 3.56 2.37 -0.35
CA TYR A 63 4.09 2.30 -1.70
C TYR A 63 3.48 1.12 -2.47
N LEU A 64 3.46 1.21 -3.80
CA LEU A 64 3.02 0.10 -4.66
C LEU A 64 4.05 -1.03 -4.61
N ALA A 65 3.60 -2.27 -4.42
CA ALA A 65 4.50 -3.42 -4.31
C ALA A 65 5.45 -3.53 -5.53
N ASP A 66 4.90 -3.31 -6.74
CA ASP A 66 5.65 -3.37 -8.00
C ASP A 66 6.64 -2.20 -8.21
N SER A 67 6.45 -1.08 -7.51
CA SER A 67 7.34 0.08 -7.63
C SER A 67 8.39 0.14 -6.53
N GLY A 68 8.26 -0.71 -5.50
CA GLY A 68 9.09 -0.66 -4.30
C GLY A 68 8.92 0.64 -3.50
N PRO A 69 9.76 0.85 -2.46
CA PRO A 69 9.72 2.03 -1.61
C PRO A 69 10.07 3.30 -2.39
N ASN A 70 9.08 3.89 -3.04
CA ASN A 70 9.08 5.29 -3.40
C ASN A 70 9.09 6.06 -2.07
N GLY A 71 10.02 7.00 -1.88
CA GLY A 71 10.17 7.83 -0.68
C GLY A 71 8.98 8.78 -0.42
N SER A 72 7.75 8.25 -0.45
CA SER A 72 6.49 8.93 -0.23
C SER A 72 6.58 9.74 1.04
N ARG A 73 6.59 11.06 0.85
CA ARG A 73 6.64 12.05 1.94
C ARG A 73 5.31 12.11 2.70
N ASN A 74 4.24 11.58 2.11
CA ASN A 74 2.90 11.63 2.67
C ASN A 74 2.79 10.61 3.81
N ARG A 75 2.85 11.14 5.03
CA ARG A 75 2.61 10.39 6.26
C ARG A 75 1.11 10.38 6.53
N CYS A 76 0.57 9.17 6.67
CA CYS A 76 -0.77 8.94 7.18
C CYS A 76 -0.73 8.76 8.70
N LYS A 77 -1.82 9.13 9.38
CA LYS A 77 -1.91 8.98 10.83
C LYS A 77 -2.12 7.52 11.22
N THR A 78 -2.88 6.78 10.41
CA THR A 78 -3.20 5.36 10.63
C THR A 78 -2.72 4.50 9.47
N ARG A 79 -2.60 3.18 9.72
CA ARG A 79 -2.25 2.20 8.68
C ARG A 79 -3.39 2.04 7.67
N GLU A 80 -4.63 2.16 8.12
CA GLU A 80 -5.83 2.06 7.27
C GLU A 80 -5.89 3.24 6.29
N GLU A 81 -5.57 4.45 6.74
CA GLU A 81 -5.48 5.63 5.88
C GLU A 81 -4.37 5.45 4.83
N ALA A 82 -3.21 4.91 5.23
CA ALA A 82 -2.14 4.58 4.30
C ALA A 82 -2.57 3.51 3.28
N ALA A 83 -3.30 2.49 3.70
CA ALA A 83 -3.84 1.46 2.81
C ALA A 83 -4.81 2.06 1.78
N VAL A 84 -5.76 2.90 2.21
CA VAL A 84 -6.71 3.57 1.31
C VAL A 84 -5.99 4.47 0.30
N GLN A 85 -5.03 5.29 0.75
CA GLN A 85 -4.24 6.12 -0.17
C GLN A 85 -3.44 5.27 -1.16
N GLY A 86 -2.89 4.13 -0.72
CA GLY A 86 -2.20 3.20 -1.58
C GLY A 86 -3.10 2.53 -2.60
N LEU A 87 -4.31 2.11 -2.22
CA LEU A 87 -5.29 1.54 -3.14
C LEU A 87 -5.73 2.56 -4.20
N MET A 88 -5.89 3.84 -3.82
CA MET A 88 -6.16 4.92 -4.78
C MET A 88 -4.98 5.14 -5.74
N ALA A 89 -3.74 5.10 -5.24
CA ALA A 89 -2.55 5.19 -6.06
C ALA A 89 -2.42 3.99 -7.00
N TRP A 90 -2.71 2.78 -6.51
CA TRP A 90 -2.71 1.55 -7.29
C TRP A 90 -3.77 1.61 -8.38
N LYS A 91 -5.00 2.02 -8.05
CA LYS A 91 -6.11 2.19 -9.01
C LYS A 91 -5.68 3.09 -10.16
N ARG A 92 -5.13 4.27 -9.84
CA ARG A 92 -4.61 5.20 -10.86
C ARG A 92 -3.50 4.58 -11.69
N TRP A 93 -2.57 3.90 -11.05
CA TRP A 93 -1.44 3.28 -11.74
C TRP A 93 -1.86 2.20 -12.73
N VAL A 94 -2.88 1.40 -12.41
CA VAL A 94 -3.35 0.32 -13.29
C VAL A 94 -4.31 0.76 -14.39
N THR A 95 -4.93 1.94 -14.24
CA THR A 95 -5.89 2.50 -15.21
C THR A 95 -5.31 3.61 -16.09
N THR A 96 -4.24 4.28 -15.66
CA THR A 96 -3.65 5.39 -16.44
C THR A 96 -2.92 4.89 -17.68
N ARG A 97 -3.03 5.66 -18.77
CA ARG A 97 -2.27 5.46 -19.99
C ARG A 97 -0.80 5.87 -19.75
N ASN A 98 0.11 4.91 -19.55
CA ASN A 98 1.54 5.13 -19.85
C ASN A 98 1.74 5.44 -21.33
#